data_AF-D3S6M3-F1
#
_entry.id   AF-D3S6M3-F1
#
_cell.length_a   1.000
_cell.length_b   1.000
_cell.length_c   1.000
_cell.angle_alpha   90.00
_cell.angle_beta   90.00
_cell.angle_gamma   90.00
#
_symmetry.space_group_name_H-M   'P 1'
#
loop_
_entity.id
_entity.type
_entity.pdbx_description
1 polymer ?
#
loop_
_entity_poly.entity_id
_entity_poly.type
_entity_poly.pdbx_seq_one_letter_code
_entity_poly.pdbx_strand_id
1 'polypeptide(L)'
;MPTDAKITIELPEGVSKEEILKEIKNLIRLKKYEVDRGFNLLNDYDKRRALKIAEFVENYLKKHYPKIKFKIRLEYDDFEDEINVRIIFKSKLSSDEWIKILNEIDEAIIKNFNRDERKKIYVVSI
;
A
#
# COMPACT_ATOMS: atom_id res chain seq x y z
N MET A 1 -11.49 -23.13 -9.92
CA MET A 1 -12.61 -22.66 -9.07
C MET A 1 -12.00 -22.09 -7.80
N PRO A 2 -12.36 -20.90 -7.32
CA PRO A 2 -12.02 -20.53 -5.96
C PRO A 2 -12.87 -21.41 -5.04
N THR A 3 -12.22 -22.31 -4.30
CA THR A 3 -12.87 -23.07 -3.23
C THR A 3 -12.89 -22.19 -1.99
N ASP A 4 -14.07 -21.81 -1.54
CA ASP A 4 -14.24 -21.09 -0.29
C ASP A 4 -13.66 -21.93 0.85
N ALA A 5 -12.60 -21.43 1.48
CA ALA A 5 -11.96 -22.07 2.62
C ALA A 5 -12.56 -21.50 3.91
N LYS A 6 -13.07 -22.39 4.78
CA LYS A 6 -13.59 -22.01 6.10
C LYS A 6 -12.55 -22.32 7.17
N ILE A 7 -12.17 -21.32 7.96
CA ILE A 7 -11.25 -21.44 9.10
C ILE A 7 -12.03 -21.12 10.37
N THR A 8 -11.85 -21.92 11.43
CA THR A 8 -12.39 -21.65 12.78
C THR A 8 -11.23 -21.34 13.71
N ILE A 9 -11.33 -20.26 14.48
CA ILE A 9 -10.27 -19.79 15.40
C ILE A 9 -10.92 -19.57 16.77
N GLU A 10 -10.30 -20.12 17.81
CA GLU A 10 -10.66 -19.84 19.20
C GLU A 10 -9.90 -18.59 19.66
N LEU A 11 -10.63 -17.63 20.24
CA LEU A 11 -10.04 -16.38 20.72
C LEU A 11 -9.88 -16.43 22.24
N PRO A 12 -8.77 -15.92 22.78
CA PRO A 12 -8.60 -15.78 24.23
C PRO A 12 -9.60 -14.75 24.78
N GLU A 13 -9.91 -14.90 26.06
CA GLU A 13 -10.83 -14.00 26.76
C GLU A 13 -10.32 -12.55 26.71
N GLY A 14 -11.22 -11.61 26.37
CA GLY A 14 -10.91 -10.19 26.24
C GLY A 14 -10.49 -9.72 24.84
N VAL A 15 -10.34 -10.61 23.85
CA VAL A 15 -10.07 -10.24 22.45
C VAL A 15 -11.37 -10.21 21.64
N SER A 16 -11.69 -9.08 21.01
CA SER A 16 -12.92 -8.95 20.23
C SER A 16 -12.80 -9.64 18.86
N LYS A 17 -13.86 -10.34 18.48
CA LYS A 17 -14.02 -10.92 17.15
C LYS A 17 -13.89 -9.85 16.06
N GLU A 18 -14.45 -8.68 16.28
CA GLU A 18 -14.42 -7.55 15.33
C GLU A 18 -12.99 -7.05 15.11
N GLU A 19 -12.18 -6.99 16.18
CA GLU A 19 -10.76 -6.61 16.10
C GLU A 19 -9.97 -7.61 15.26
N ILE A 20 -10.15 -8.91 15.53
CA ILE A 20 -9.46 -9.97 14.78
C ILE A 20 -9.89 -10.01 13.31
N LEU A 21 -11.20 -9.85 13.03
CA LEU A 21 -11.68 -9.79 11.66
C LEU A 21 -11.12 -8.58 10.91
N LYS A 22 -10.95 -7.44 11.57
CA LYS A 22 -10.33 -6.25 10.99
C LYS A 22 -8.87 -6.53 10.65
N GLU A 23 -8.12 -7.17 11.54
CA GLU A 23 -6.72 -7.48 11.29
C GLU A 23 -6.54 -8.53 10.19
N ILE A 24 -7.36 -9.58 10.15
CA ILE A 24 -7.36 -10.55 9.06
C ILE A 24 -7.67 -9.88 7.72
N LYS A 25 -8.65 -8.97 7.66
CA LYS A 25 -8.95 -8.20 6.45
C LYS A 25 -7.75 -7.36 6.02
N ASN A 26 -7.04 -6.73 6.96
CA ASN A 26 -5.82 -5.99 6.67
C ASN A 26 -4.73 -6.91 6.11
N LEU A 27 -4.53 -8.10 6.70
CA LEU A 27 -3.57 -9.12 6.24
C LEU A 27 -3.92 -9.70 4.86
N ILE A 28 -5.19 -9.82 4.51
CA ILE A 28 -5.63 -10.23 3.18
C ILE A 28 -5.38 -9.12 2.16
N ARG A 29 -5.68 -7.85 2.52
CA ARG A 29 -5.36 -6.70 1.68
C ARG A 29 -3.87 -6.56 1.43
N LEU A 30 -3.05 -6.92 2.41
CA LEU A 30 -1.60 -7.07 2.32
C LEU A 30 -1.14 -7.94 1.15
N LYS A 31 -1.86 -9.00 0.83
CA LYS A 31 -1.55 -9.90 -0.30
C LYS A 31 -1.94 -9.34 -1.66
N LYS A 32 -2.58 -8.16 -1.72
CA LYS A 32 -3.02 -7.54 -2.97
C LYS A 32 -1.86 -6.96 -3.78
N TYR A 33 -0.84 -6.45 -3.10
CA TYR A 33 0.29 -5.81 -3.73
C TYR A 33 1.40 -6.84 -3.95
N GLU A 34 2.11 -6.68 -5.06
CA GLU A 34 3.40 -7.34 -5.20
C GLU A 34 4.33 -6.74 -4.15
N VAL A 35 5.11 -7.59 -3.47
CA VAL A 35 6.07 -7.16 -2.45
C VAL A 35 7.44 -7.76 -2.76
N ASP A 36 8.52 -7.07 -2.44
CA ASP A 36 9.87 -7.65 -2.53
C ASP A 36 10.28 -8.37 -1.24
N ARG A 37 11.52 -8.90 -1.24
CA ARG A 37 12.05 -9.61 -0.08
C ARG A 37 12.31 -8.67 1.10
N GLY A 38 12.84 -7.47 0.86
CA GLY A 38 13.13 -6.49 1.90
C GLY A 38 11.87 -6.07 2.65
N PHE A 39 10.81 -5.75 1.91
CA PHE A 39 9.52 -5.36 2.49
C PHE A 39 8.94 -6.44 3.39
N ASN A 40 9.11 -7.73 3.03
CA ASN A 40 8.65 -8.84 3.87
C ASN A 40 9.40 -8.95 5.20
N LEU A 41 10.60 -8.40 5.31
CA LEU A 41 11.41 -8.42 6.54
C LEU A 41 11.08 -7.26 7.48
N LEU A 42 10.33 -6.25 7.03
CA LEU A 42 9.88 -5.14 7.87
C LEU A 42 9.03 -5.62 9.05
N ASN A 43 9.03 -4.84 10.12
CA ASN A 43 8.11 -5.05 11.22
C ASN A 43 6.66 -4.74 10.80
N ASP A 44 5.69 -5.25 11.57
CA ASP A 44 4.26 -5.09 11.25
C ASP A 44 3.79 -3.63 11.30
N TYR A 45 4.43 -2.80 12.13
CA TYR A 45 4.10 -1.39 12.21
C TYR A 45 4.39 -0.66 10.88
N ASP A 46 5.59 -0.87 10.33
CA ASP A 46 6.03 -0.26 9.07
C ASP A 46 5.25 -0.80 7.88
N LYS A 47 5.01 -2.12 7.84
CA LYS A 47 4.14 -2.75 6.84
C LYS A 47 2.76 -2.11 6.84
N ARG A 48 2.11 -1.98 8.02
CA ARG A 48 0.78 -1.36 8.16
C ARG A 48 0.72 0.06 7.62
N ARG A 49 1.72 0.88 7.93
CA ARG A 49 1.78 2.27 7.42
C ARG A 49 1.93 2.32 5.91
N ALA A 50 2.85 1.53 5.35
CA ALA A 50 3.10 1.48 3.91
C ALA A 50 1.86 1.05 3.12
N LEU A 51 1.13 0.06 3.63
CA LEU A 51 -0.12 -0.39 3.01
C LEU A 51 -1.21 0.66 3.04
N LYS A 52 -1.35 1.36 4.17
CA LYS A 52 -2.35 2.43 4.31
C LYS A 52 -2.13 3.49 3.24
N ILE A 53 -0.87 3.83 2.98
CA ILE A 53 -0.49 4.76 1.92
C ILE A 53 -0.71 4.14 0.53
N ALA A 54 -0.33 2.88 0.30
CA ALA A 54 -0.57 2.19 -0.98
C ALA A 54 -2.07 2.08 -1.35
N GLU A 55 -2.93 1.75 -0.37
CA GLU A 55 -4.38 1.74 -0.56
C GLU A 55 -4.92 3.12 -0.91
N PHE A 56 -4.42 4.16 -0.24
CA PHE A 56 -4.76 5.53 -0.55
C PHE A 56 -4.34 5.91 -1.97
N VAL A 57 -3.10 5.64 -2.36
CA VAL A 57 -2.56 5.91 -3.69
C VAL A 57 -3.38 5.19 -4.77
N GLU A 58 -3.70 3.91 -4.54
CA GLU A 58 -4.52 3.13 -5.47
C GLU A 58 -5.91 3.75 -5.67
N ASN A 59 -6.57 4.12 -4.57
CA ASN A 59 -7.89 4.72 -4.60
C ASN A 59 -7.86 6.11 -5.26
N TYR A 60 -6.82 6.90 -4.97
CA TYR A 60 -6.61 8.19 -5.60
C TYR A 60 -6.46 8.05 -7.11
N LEU A 61 -5.56 7.19 -7.57
CA LEU A 61 -5.35 6.92 -9.00
C LEU A 61 -6.63 6.42 -9.68
N LYS A 62 -7.37 5.49 -9.07
CA LYS A 62 -8.64 5.01 -9.66
C LYS A 62 -9.70 6.09 -9.76
N LYS A 63 -9.76 7.01 -8.79
CA LYS A 63 -10.75 8.07 -8.74
C LYS A 63 -10.41 9.21 -9.71
N HIS A 64 -9.17 9.67 -9.70
CA HIS A 64 -8.73 10.86 -10.44
C HIS A 64 -8.22 10.52 -11.83
N TYR A 65 -7.69 9.30 -12.02
CA TYR A 65 -7.08 8.83 -13.25
C TYR A 65 -7.65 7.47 -13.71
N PRO A 66 -8.98 7.32 -13.86
CA PRO A 66 -9.64 6.03 -14.08
C PRO A 66 -9.25 5.33 -15.39
N LYS A 67 -8.73 6.08 -16.37
CA LYS A 67 -8.27 5.54 -17.66
C LYS A 67 -6.82 5.04 -17.64
N ILE A 68 -6.05 5.41 -16.60
CA ILE A 68 -4.65 5.01 -16.48
C ILE A 68 -4.60 3.60 -15.90
N LYS A 69 -3.95 2.69 -16.62
CA LYS A 69 -3.68 1.33 -16.12
C LYS A 69 -2.37 1.36 -15.36
N PHE A 70 -2.38 0.82 -14.15
CA PHE A 70 -1.21 0.77 -13.29
C PHE A 70 -1.18 -0.50 -12.44
N LYS A 71 -0.03 -0.75 -11.81
CA LYS A 71 0.15 -1.68 -10.69
C LYS A 71 0.85 -0.94 -9.56
N ILE A 72 0.67 -1.43 -8.33
CA ILE A 72 1.43 -0.97 -7.17
C ILE A 72 2.24 -2.14 -6.62
N ARG A 73 3.51 -1.87 -6.33
CA ARG A 73 4.44 -2.78 -5.67
C ARG A 73 5.02 -2.10 -4.43
N LEU A 74 5.18 -2.88 -3.36
CA LEU A 74 5.83 -2.42 -2.13
C LEU A 74 7.24 -2.98 -2.06
N GLU A 75 8.20 -2.09 -1.85
CA GLU A 75 9.61 -2.41 -1.82
C GLU A 75 10.25 -1.78 -0.58
N TYR A 76 11.34 -2.36 -0.10
CA TYR A 76 12.16 -1.75 0.93
C TYR A 76 13.60 -1.69 0.44
N ASP A 77 14.16 -0.49 0.43
CA ASP A 77 15.55 -0.24 0.13
C ASP A 77 16.35 -0.27 1.43
N ASP A 78 17.09 -1.37 1.64
CA ASP A 78 17.92 -1.57 2.83
C ASP A 78 19.09 -0.56 2.91
N PHE A 79 19.53 0.02 1.79
CA PHE A 79 20.65 0.97 1.76
C PHE A 79 20.21 2.37 2.19
N GLU A 80 19.08 2.83 1.67
CA GLU A 80 18.53 4.16 1.97
C GLU A 80 17.62 4.14 3.21
N ASP A 81 17.26 2.95 3.72
CA ASP A 81 16.30 2.74 4.81
C ASP A 81 14.92 3.34 4.47
N GLU A 82 14.46 3.07 3.25
CA GLU A 82 13.26 3.64 2.64
C GLU A 82 12.26 2.58 2.18
N ILE A 83 10.99 2.82 2.50
CA ILE A 83 9.87 2.01 2.04
C ILE A 83 9.28 2.68 0.80
N ASN A 84 9.29 1.97 -0.32
CA ASN A 84 8.83 2.47 -1.60
C ASN A 84 7.45 1.90 -1.95
N VAL A 85 6.47 2.79 -2.11
CA VAL A 85 5.20 2.52 -2.78
C VAL A 85 5.40 2.80 -4.26
N ARG A 86 5.86 1.79 -5.00
CA ARG A 86 6.19 1.92 -6.43
C ARG A 86 4.93 1.78 -7.29
N ILE A 87 4.63 2.81 -8.06
CA ILE A 87 3.61 2.82 -9.09
C ILE A 87 4.25 2.42 -10.42
N ILE A 88 3.72 1.38 -11.05
CA ILE A 88 4.15 0.90 -12.37
C ILE A 88 3.05 1.23 -13.36
N PHE A 89 3.25 2.29 -14.16
CA PHE A 89 2.30 2.67 -15.18
C PHE A 89 2.37 1.71 -16.37
N LYS A 90 1.23 1.15 -16.74
CA LYS A 90 1.08 0.29 -17.93
C LYS A 90 0.58 1.06 -19.15
N SER A 91 -0.03 2.22 -18.91
CA SER A 91 -0.38 3.17 -19.96
C SER A 91 0.87 3.94 -20.38
N LYS A 92 1.00 4.24 -21.68
CA LYS A 92 2.03 5.15 -22.17
C LYS A 92 1.67 6.58 -21.72
N LEU A 93 2.52 7.17 -20.90
CA LEU A 93 2.39 8.55 -20.40
C LEU A 93 3.59 9.37 -20.89
N SER A 94 3.38 10.66 -21.12
CA SER A 94 4.49 11.59 -21.36
C SER A 94 5.27 11.87 -20.08
N SER A 95 6.43 12.50 -20.22
CA SER A 95 7.24 12.89 -19.07
C SER A 95 6.48 13.83 -18.11
N ASP A 96 5.76 14.79 -18.69
CA ASP A 96 5.04 15.79 -17.90
C ASP A 96 3.81 15.19 -17.20
N GLU A 97 3.18 14.19 -17.82
CA GLU A 97 2.03 13.49 -17.23
C GLU A 97 2.43 12.69 -15.99
N TRP A 98 3.53 11.95 -16.01
CA TRP A 98 3.95 11.18 -14.83
C TRP A 98 4.35 12.09 -13.68
N ILE A 99 5.11 13.15 -13.94
CA ILE A 99 5.53 14.13 -12.93
C ILE A 99 4.31 14.77 -12.27
N LYS A 100 3.34 15.20 -13.08
CA LYS A 100 2.11 15.81 -12.57
C LYS A 100 1.35 14.86 -11.65
N ILE A 101 1.17 13.60 -12.06
CA ILE A 101 0.43 12.61 -11.27
C ILE A 101 1.15 12.36 -9.93
N LEU A 102 2.47 12.19 -9.94
CA LEU A 102 3.23 11.98 -8.71
C LEU A 102 3.14 13.16 -7.75
N ASN A 103 3.27 14.39 -8.25
CA ASN A 103 3.15 15.59 -7.43
C ASN A 103 1.76 15.69 -6.77
N GLU A 104 0.70 15.45 -7.54
CA GLU A 104 -0.67 15.48 -6.99
C GLU A 104 -0.89 14.38 -5.93
N ILE A 105 -0.31 13.20 -6.12
CA ILE A 105 -0.37 12.12 -5.13
C ILE A 105 0.38 12.50 -3.86
N ASP A 106 1.59 13.05 -3.99
CA ASP A 106 2.41 13.46 -2.85
C ASP A 106 1.70 14.55 -2.02
N GLU A 107 1.16 15.58 -2.69
CA GLU A 107 0.34 16.60 -2.02
C GLU A 107 -0.88 15.98 -1.32
N ALA A 108 -1.57 15.05 -1.97
CA ALA A 108 -2.72 14.37 -1.39
C ALA A 108 -2.32 13.53 -0.17
N ILE A 109 -1.16 12.86 -0.18
CA ILE A 109 -0.63 12.14 0.98
C ILE A 109 -0.29 13.12 2.10
N ILE A 110 0.39 14.22 1.77
CA ILE A 110 0.80 15.21 2.76
C ILE A 110 -0.42 15.78 3.51
N LYS A 111 -1.53 15.94 2.80
CA LYS A 111 -2.80 16.45 3.35
C LYS A 111 -3.56 15.42 4.21
N ASN A 112 -3.43 14.12 3.94
CA ASN A 112 -4.22 13.08 4.58
C ASN A 112 -3.46 12.28 5.65
N PHE A 113 -2.13 12.37 5.67
CA PHE A 113 -1.27 11.61 6.58
C PHE A 113 -0.29 12.53 7.30
N ASN A 114 -0.18 12.37 8.61
CA ASN A 114 0.78 13.13 9.40
C ASN A 114 2.23 12.68 9.09
N ARG A 115 3.20 13.45 9.59
CA ARG A 115 4.62 13.20 9.30
C ARG A 115 5.10 11.82 9.76
N ASP A 116 4.63 11.34 10.90
CA ASP A 116 5.04 10.04 11.45
C ASP A 116 4.45 8.88 10.67
N GLU A 117 3.21 9.02 10.19
CA GLU A 117 2.55 8.02 9.34
C GLU A 117 3.32 7.80 8.04
N ARG A 118 3.80 8.88 7.41
CA ARG A 118 4.52 8.84 6.13
C ARG A 118 6.04 8.77 6.25
N LYS A 119 6.58 8.72 7.47
CA LYS A 119 8.03 8.71 7.71
C LYS A 119 8.68 7.50 7.01
N LYS A 120 9.74 7.77 6.23
CA LYS A 120 10.49 6.80 5.41
C LYS A 120 9.64 6.09 4.35
N ILE A 121 8.46 6.62 4.00
CA ILE A 121 7.61 6.04 2.97
C ILE A 121 7.53 7.01 1.81
N TYR A 122 7.90 6.54 0.62
CA TYR A 122 7.95 7.35 -0.59
C TYR A 122 7.09 6.73 -1.68
N VAL A 123 6.46 7.59 -2.48
CA VAL A 123 5.73 7.16 -3.67
C VAL A 123 6.60 7.46 -4.88
N VAL A 124 6.94 6.41 -5.62
CA VAL A 124 7.87 6.49 -6.75
C VAL A 124 7.25 5.84 -7.97
N SER A 125 7.71 6.22 -9.17
CA SER A 125 7.38 5.50 -10.41
C SER A 125 8.62 5.20 -11.25
N ILE A 126 8.50 4.20 -12.12
CA ILE A 126 9.40 3.95 -13.26
C ILE A 126 8.57 4.09 -14.54
#